data_AF-A0A9X0KVJ1-F1
#
_entry.id   AF-A0A9X0KVJ1-F1
#
_cell.length_a   1.000
_cell.length_b   1.000
_cell.length_c   1.000
_cell.angle_alpha   90.00
_cell.angle_beta   90.00
_cell.angle_gamma   90.00
#
_symmetry.space_group_name_H-M   'P 1'
#
loop_
_entity.id
_entity.type
_entity.pdbx_description
1 polymer ?
#
loop_
_entity_poly.entity_id
_entity_poly.type
_entity_poly.pdbx_seq_one_letter_code
_entity_poly.pdbx_strand_id
1 'polypeptide(L)'
;MSRVLSVIVLAGLLSAGTAQALPSYPVPLYMPEPDYPASMRYALVKNSVTVRIFIQADGGVRFLEVRGATDPRFISLTRSAVELWTFEPW
;
A
#
# COMPACT_ATOMS: atom_id res chain seq x y z
N MET A 1 -10.87 -67.41 -15.04
CA MET A 1 -9.67 -66.95 -14.30
C MET A 1 -9.02 -65.82 -15.08
N SER A 2 -8.96 -64.65 -14.44
CA SER A 2 -8.19 -63.41 -14.72
C SER A 2 -7.54 -63.19 -16.10
N ARG A 3 -7.77 -62.01 -16.68
CA ARG A 3 -6.69 -61.06 -17.01
C ARG A 3 -7.19 -59.63 -17.32
N VAL A 4 -6.96 -58.78 -16.31
CA VAL A 4 -6.42 -57.40 -16.37
C VAL A 4 -7.39 -56.24 -16.69
N LEU A 5 -7.83 -55.59 -15.61
CA LEU A 5 -8.09 -54.14 -15.50
C LEU A 5 -6.92 -53.34 -16.10
N SER A 6 -7.18 -52.32 -16.93
CA SER A 6 -6.42 -51.04 -16.91
C SER A 6 -6.82 -50.13 -18.06
N VAL A 7 -7.85 -49.28 -17.90
CA VAL A 7 -7.95 -48.00 -18.61
C VAL A 7 -8.70 -46.98 -17.74
N ILE A 8 -8.26 -46.73 -16.51
CA ILE A 8 -8.71 -45.54 -15.76
C ILE A 8 -7.53 -45.00 -14.94
N VAL A 9 -6.47 -44.55 -15.62
CA VAL A 9 -5.47 -43.68 -15.01
C VAL A 9 -4.96 -42.73 -16.08
N LEU A 10 -5.62 -41.58 -16.30
CA LEU A 10 -4.90 -40.38 -16.77
C LEU A 10 -5.63 -39.02 -16.73
N ALA A 11 -6.89 -38.92 -16.29
CA ALA A 11 -7.61 -37.64 -16.38
C ALA A 11 -7.75 -36.89 -15.03
N GLY A 12 -6.69 -36.83 -14.22
CA GLY A 12 -6.82 -36.41 -12.81
C GLY A 12 -5.95 -35.25 -12.32
N LEU A 13 -5.08 -34.64 -13.12
CA LEU A 13 -4.03 -33.76 -12.56
C LEU A 13 -3.69 -32.53 -13.41
N LEU A 14 -4.68 -31.73 -13.80
CA LEU A 14 -4.41 -30.36 -14.30
C LEU A 14 -5.53 -29.39 -13.89
N SER A 15 -5.86 -29.35 -12.59
CA SER A 15 -6.54 -28.19 -12.00
C SER A 15 -5.77 -27.73 -10.77
N ALA A 16 -4.51 -27.34 -10.97
CA ALA A 16 -3.90 -26.37 -10.09
C ALA A 16 -4.59 -25.03 -10.39
N GLY A 17 -5.73 -24.78 -9.77
CA GLY A 17 -6.34 -23.47 -9.80
C GLY A 17 -5.29 -22.47 -9.34
N THR A 18 -4.96 -21.49 -10.18
CA THR A 18 -4.10 -20.38 -9.77
C THR A 18 -4.87 -19.63 -8.68
N ALA A 19 -4.58 -19.94 -7.42
CA ALA A 19 -4.97 -19.10 -6.30
C ALA A 19 -4.18 -17.79 -6.45
N GLN A 20 -4.71 -16.88 -7.26
CA GLN A 20 -4.19 -15.53 -7.35
C GLN A 20 -4.60 -14.86 -6.05
N ALA A 21 -3.63 -14.59 -5.16
CA ALA A 21 -3.87 -13.70 -4.05
C ALA A 21 -4.43 -12.39 -4.62
N LEU A 22 -5.59 -11.96 -4.12
CA LEU A 22 -6.11 -10.64 -4.44
C LEU A 22 -5.02 -9.63 -4.08
N PRO A 23 -4.77 -8.59 -4.90
CA PRO A 23 -3.82 -7.56 -4.54
C PRO A 23 -4.24 -6.96 -3.19
N SER A 24 -3.48 -7.25 -2.15
CA SER A 24 -3.64 -6.63 -0.85
C SER A 24 -3.01 -5.25 -0.93
N TYR A 25 -3.82 -4.21 -0.81
CA TYR A 25 -3.28 -2.88 -0.57
C TYR A 25 -2.52 -2.86 0.75
N PRO A 26 -1.44 -2.06 0.88
CA PRO A 26 -0.76 -1.88 2.16
C PRO A 26 -1.76 -1.48 3.26
N VAL A 27 -1.74 -2.21 4.37
CA VAL A 27 -2.62 -1.96 5.51
C VAL A 27 -1.93 -0.98 6.46
N PRO A 28 -2.49 0.22 6.72
CA PRO A 28 -1.84 1.19 7.59
C PRO A 28 -1.91 0.76 9.05
N LEU A 29 -0.77 0.76 9.75
CA LEU A 29 -0.67 0.51 11.19
C LEU A 29 -0.60 1.81 11.98
N TYR A 30 0.15 2.80 11.47
CA TYR A 30 0.27 4.13 12.06
C TYR A 30 0.42 5.15 10.95
N MET A 31 -0.52 6.10 10.88
CA MET A 31 -0.58 7.08 9.80
C MET A 31 -1.07 8.44 10.32
N PRO A 32 -0.28 9.12 11.16
CA PRO A 32 -0.67 10.41 11.71
C PRO A 32 -0.84 11.45 10.60
N GLU A 33 -1.72 12.41 10.85
CA GLU A 33 -1.85 13.59 10.02
C GLU A 33 -0.64 14.54 10.23
N PRO A 34 -0.33 15.42 9.25
CA PRO A 34 0.64 16.50 9.43
C PRO A 34 0.28 17.38 10.63
N ASP A 35 1.26 17.70 11.46
CA ASP A 35 1.05 18.65 12.55
C ASP A 35 0.92 20.07 11.99
N TYR A 36 -0.31 20.56 11.91
CA TYR A 36 -0.60 21.92 11.45
C TYR A 36 -0.53 22.91 12.62
N PRO A 37 0.35 23.92 12.56
CA PRO A 37 0.30 25.07 13.46
C PRO A 37 -1.07 25.73 13.43
N ALA A 38 -1.52 26.26 14.58
CA ALA A 38 -2.83 26.91 14.70
C ALA A 38 -3.06 28.00 13.65
N SER A 39 -2.03 28.77 13.29
CA SER A 39 -2.08 29.81 12.25
C SER A 39 -2.43 29.30 10.85
N MET A 40 -2.22 28.01 10.56
CA MET A 40 -2.53 27.39 9.27
C MET A 40 -3.84 26.61 9.25
N ARG A 41 -4.46 26.35 10.42
CA ARG A 41 -5.70 25.57 10.53
C ARG A 41 -6.96 26.33 10.09
N TYR A 42 -6.91 27.67 10.10
CA TYR A 42 -8.08 28.53 9.85
C TYR A 42 -8.16 29.10 8.44
N ALA A 43 -7.34 28.61 7.50
CA ALA A 43 -7.49 29.00 6.11
C ALA A 43 -8.82 28.45 5.58
N LEU A 44 -9.77 29.33 5.22
CA LEU A 44 -11.03 28.99 4.53
C LEU A 44 -10.82 28.30 3.16
N VAL A 45 -9.55 28.18 2.73
CA VAL A 45 -9.14 27.57 1.47
C VAL A 45 -8.71 26.13 1.74
N LYS A 46 -9.29 25.19 0.99
CA LYS A 46 -8.82 23.79 0.97
C LYS A 46 -7.40 23.75 0.42
N ASN A 47 -6.46 23.28 1.23
CA ASN A 47 -5.08 23.05 0.81
C ASN A 47 -4.84 21.56 0.61
N SER A 48 -4.03 21.21 -0.37
CA SER A 48 -3.65 19.83 -0.66
C SER A 48 -2.16 19.73 -0.98
N VAL A 49 -1.55 18.61 -0.59
CA VAL A 49 -0.21 18.21 -1.00
C VAL A 49 -0.31 16.77 -1.50
N THR A 50 0.17 16.53 -2.71
CA THR A 50 0.24 15.19 -3.31
C THR A 50 1.70 14.76 -3.34
N VAL A 51 1.97 13.58 -2.80
CA VAL A 51 3.34 13.04 -2.66
C VAL A 51 3.42 11.65 -3.29
N ARG A 52 4.62 11.31 -3.75
CA ARG A 52 4.98 9.94 -4.13
C ARG A 52 5.84 9.35 -3.03
N ILE A 53 5.44 8.17 -2.58
CA ILE A 53 6.12 7.42 -1.51
C ILE A 53 6.48 6.02 -1.97
N PHE A 54 7.40 5.38 -1.27
CA PHE A 54 7.73 3.97 -1.41
C PHE A 54 7.52 3.28 -0.06
N ILE A 55 6.68 2.26 -0.04
CA ILE A 55 6.46 1.42 1.14
C ILE A 55 7.40 0.22 1.01
N GLN A 56 8.26 0.06 2.01
CA GLN A 56 9.28 -0.98 2.07
C GLN A 56 8.68 -2.30 2.57
N ALA A 57 9.40 -3.41 2.39
CA ALA A 57 8.94 -4.74 2.81
C ALA A 57 8.70 -4.87 4.32
N ASP A 58 9.43 -4.08 5.12
CA ASP A 58 9.27 -4.00 6.57
C ASP A 58 8.09 -3.11 7.02
N GLY A 59 7.32 -2.56 6.08
CA GLY A 59 6.21 -1.66 6.35
C GLY A 59 6.60 -0.18 6.52
N GLY A 60 7.90 0.14 6.53
CA GLY A 60 8.38 1.52 6.64
C GLY A 60 8.17 2.32 5.35
N VAL A 61 8.00 3.64 5.48
CA VAL A 61 7.79 4.54 4.34
C VAL A 61 9.02 5.39 4.04
N ARG A 62 9.39 5.46 2.75
CA ARG A 62 10.34 6.45 2.23
C ARG A 62 9.62 7.48 1.38
N PHE A 63 9.83 8.75 1.70
CA PHE A 63 9.37 9.85 0.87
C PHE A 63 10.22 9.95 -0.41
N LEU A 64 9.59 10.02 -1.60
CA LEU A 64 10.31 10.16 -2.87
C LEU A 64 10.26 11.59 -3.40
N GLU A 65 9.06 12.12 -3.65
CA GLU A 65 8.91 13.46 -4.24
C GLU A 65 7.54 14.07 -3.95
N VAL A 66 7.45 15.38 -4.12
CA VAL A 66 6.18 16.11 -4.18
C VAL A 66 5.71 16.13 -5.63
N ARG A 67 4.46 15.72 -5.87
CA ARG A 67 3.81 15.77 -7.18
C ARG A 67 3.04 17.08 -7.40
N GLY A 68 2.59 17.70 -6.32
CA GLY A 68 1.89 18.99 -6.36
C GLY A 68 1.56 19.48 -4.95
N ALA A 69 1.42 20.80 -4.80
CA ALA A 69 0.97 21.43 -3.57
C ALA A 69 0.18 22.70 -3.90
N THR A 70 -0.95 22.90 -3.21
CA THR A 70 -1.74 24.13 -3.32
C THR A 70 -0.99 25.31 -2.71
N ASP A 71 -0.32 25.08 -1.57
CA ASP A 71 0.56 26.05 -0.91
C ASP A 71 1.85 25.32 -0.48
N PRO A 72 3.03 25.75 -0.98
CA PRO A 72 4.30 25.10 -0.67
C PRO A 72 4.65 25.01 0.81
N ARG A 73 4.08 25.86 1.68
CA ARG A 73 4.35 25.87 3.12
C ARG A 73 3.91 24.58 3.81
N PHE A 74 2.99 23.82 3.22
CA PHE A 74 2.54 22.54 3.77
C PHE A 74 3.46 21.36 3.44
N ILE A 75 4.38 21.52 2.48
CA ILE A 75 5.23 20.41 2.01
C ILE A 75 6.08 19.82 3.14
N SER A 76 6.71 20.66 3.97
CA SER A 76 7.56 20.19 5.06
C SER A 76 6.76 19.45 6.14
N LEU A 77 5.58 19.97 6.49
CA LEU A 77 4.68 19.33 7.46
C LEU A 77 4.19 17.98 6.95
N THR A 78 3.78 17.92 5.67
CA THR A 78 3.37 16.68 5.02
C THR A 78 4.49 15.66 5.02
N ARG A 79 5.72 16.08 4.66
CA ARG A 79 6.89 15.19 4.69
C ARG A 79 7.11 14.61 6.07
N SER A 80 7.14 15.44 7.12
CA SER A 80 7.42 14.99 8.47
C SER A 80 6.40 13.96 8.96
N ALA A 81 5.12 14.12 8.65
CA ALA A 81 4.11 13.10 9.01
C ALA A 81 4.21 11.83 8.17
N VAL A 82 4.42 11.96 6.86
CA VAL A 82 4.55 10.82 5.93
C VAL A 82 5.74 9.94 6.29
N GLU A 83 6.85 10.51 6.75
CA GLU A 83 8.03 9.76 7.20
C GLU A 83 7.78 8.96 8.49
N LEU A 84 6.71 9.25 9.23
CA LEU A 84 6.27 8.46 10.39
C LEU A 84 5.28 7.36 10.02
N TRP A 85 4.81 7.31 8.78
CA TRP A 85 3.83 6.31 8.36
C TRP A 85 4.43 4.90 8.42
N THR A 86 3.64 3.95 8.89
CA THR A 86 4.01 2.53 8.97
C THR A 86 2.82 1.68 8.54
N PHE A 87 3.12 0.63 7.78
CA PHE A 87 2.16 -0.33 7.22
C PHE A 87 2.48 -1.75 7.69
N GLU A 88 1.56 -2.70 7.48
CA GLU A 88 1.84 -4.12 7.70
C GLU A 88 2.96 -4.61 6.75
N PRO A 89 3.95 -5.36 7.28
CA PRO A 89 4.95 -6.03 6.46
C PRO A 89 4.35 -7.13 5.56
N TRP A 90 5.07 -7.48 4.49
CA TRP A 90 4.65 -8.47 3.47
C TRP A 90 5.83 -9.33 2.99
#